data_AF-A0A1S4BJC8-F1
#
_entry.id   AF-A0A1S4BJC8-F1
#
_cell.length_a   1.000
_cell.length_b   1.000
_cell.length_c   1.000
_cell.angle_alpha   90.00
_cell.angle_beta   90.00
_cell.angle_gamma   90.00
#
_symmetry.space_group_name_H-M   'P 1'
#
loop_
_entity.id
_entity.type
_entity.pdbx_description
1 polymer ?
#
loop_
_entity_poly.entity_id
_entity_poly.type
_entity_poly.pdbx_seq_one_letter_code
_entity_poly.pdbx_strand_id
1 'polypeptide(L)'
;GRATPTIVAHHRGKKETTLEESDHIINALRLYEKQSHGNITFCPFSAISPYATMHNDVCHLAMDKRAAFVVVPFHKHWAIHTSEAEANCIRNVNRKILTMAPCSVGVFIDRSTSSTNTPLTNVYNICVLLIGGQDDREALAYANRMAIHPNVGVTLVRLIERKKLDNFNYTQDMVKDAEAINAFREANMNNKLCIYEEEEVKDSVGVVSVIRKMENCFDLIIVGRHHDCNSALLGGLREWSEFPELGFIGDMLASSDTNYEVSVLIVQQQAFPEDKLQLENPNSAAAVNMNI
;
A
#
# COMPACT_ATOMS: atom_id res chain seq x y z
N GLY A 1 29.55 16.50 4.96
CA GLY A 1 28.55 15.46 5.29
C GLY A 1 29.26 14.13 5.39
N ARG A 2 28.91 13.28 6.36
CA ARG A 2 29.49 11.93 6.46
C ARG A 2 29.01 11.09 5.27
N ALA A 3 29.93 10.35 4.64
CA ALA A 3 29.65 9.52 3.47
C ALA A 3 29.07 8.15 3.84
N THR A 4 29.21 7.73 5.10
CA THR A 4 28.79 6.40 5.56
C THR A 4 27.43 6.47 6.26
N PRO A 5 26.41 5.72 5.80
CA PRO A 5 25.13 5.64 6.48
C PRO A 5 25.31 5.06 7.89
N THR A 6 24.57 5.59 8.86
CA THR A 6 24.60 5.10 10.25
C THR A 6 23.19 4.78 10.70
N ILE A 7 22.95 3.52 11.07
CA ILE A 7 21.69 3.06 11.66
C ILE A 7 21.92 2.87 13.16
N VAL A 8 21.12 3.55 13.98
CA VAL A 8 21.17 3.49 15.44
C VAL A 8 19.88 2.85 15.96
N ALA A 9 20.01 1.80 16.76
CA ALA A 9 18.88 1.11 17.37
C ALA A 9 18.56 1.68 18.75
N HIS A 10 17.30 2.07 18.96
CA HIS A 10 16.84 2.71 20.20
C HIS A 10 16.47 1.69 21.26
N HIS A 11 17.44 1.33 22.10
CA HIS A 11 17.25 0.32 23.15
C HIS A 11 16.52 0.88 24.37
N ARG A 12 15.83 -0.02 25.09
CA ARG A 12 15.11 0.30 26.33
C ARG A 12 16.11 0.72 27.42
N GLY A 13 15.97 1.94 27.96
CA GLY A 13 16.71 2.40 29.14
C GLY A 13 18.03 3.13 28.89
N LYS A 14 18.51 3.24 27.64
CA LYS A 14 19.61 4.15 27.31
C LYS A 14 19.05 5.50 26.87
N LYS A 15 19.39 6.57 27.59
CA LYS A 15 19.28 7.93 27.08
C LYS A 15 20.43 8.12 26.09
N GLU A 16 20.18 7.91 24.81
CA GLU A 16 21.13 8.26 23.75
C GLU A 16 20.85 9.69 23.29
N THR A 17 21.90 10.50 23.21
CA THR A 17 21.86 11.96 23.01
C THR A 17 21.62 12.38 21.55
N THR A 18 20.87 11.62 20.77
CA THR A 18 20.74 11.89 19.34
C THR A 18 19.29 11.93 18.90
N LEU A 19 18.81 13.18 18.72
CA LEU A 19 17.54 13.66 18.13
C LEU A 19 16.36 13.77 19.11
N GLU A 20 16.30 14.89 19.84
CA GLU A 20 15.14 15.34 20.65
C GLU A 20 13.82 15.29 19.85
N GLU A 21 13.89 15.49 18.53
CA GLU A 21 12.75 15.43 17.62
C GLU A 21 12.15 14.03 17.46
N SER A 22 12.91 12.94 17.60
CA SER A 22 12.38 11.57 17.45
C SER A 22 11.88 10.97 18.77
N ASP A 23 12.26 11.54 19.91
CA ASP A 23 11.94 11.01 21.23
C ASP A 23 10.43 10.97 21.49
N HIS A 24 9.68 11.98 21.04
CA HIS A 24 8.23 12.00 21.23
C HIS A 24 7.53 10.87 20.47
N ILE A 25 7.95 10.58 19.23
CA ILE A 25 7.44 9.47 18.41
C ILE A 25 7.78 8.13 19.08
N ILE A 26 9.04 7.95 19.47
CA ILE A 26 9.50 6.70 20.13
C ILE A 26 8.73 6.48 21.43
N ASN A 27 8.50 7.53 22.22
CA ASN A 27 7.75 7.44 23.46
C ASN A 27 6.27 7.10 23.22
N ALA A 28 5.64 7.69 22.20
CA ALA A 28 4.26 7.36 21.83
C ALA A 28 4.10 5.88 21.44
N LEU A 29 5.01 5.35 20.60
CA LEU A 29 5.00 3.94 20.21
C LEU A 29 5.21 3.01 21.41
N ARG A 30 6.15 3.34 22.32
CA ARG A 30 6.39 2.57 23.55
C ARG A 30 5.18 2.58 24.49
N LEU A 31 4.40 3.66 24.53
CA LEU A 31 3.16 3.72 25.30
C LEU A 31 2.10 2.79 24.70
N TYR A 32 1.97 2.78 23.37
CA TYR A 32 1.04 1.89 22.67
C TYR A 32 1.40 0.41 22.87
N GLU A 33 2.69 0.02 22.79
CA GLU A 33 3.13 -1.35 23.11
C GLU A 33 2.77 -1.80 24.53
N LYS A 34 2.93 -0.92 25.53
CA LYS A 34 2.49 -1.21 26.91
C LYS A 34 0.99 -1.48 27.01
N GLN A 35 0.18 -0.77 26.23
CA GLN A 35 -1.28 -0.94 26.18
C GLN A 35 -1.70 -2.17 25.37
N SER A 36 -0.81 -2.70 24.54
CA SER A 36 -1.10 -3.81 23.62
C SER A 36 -1.00 -5.19 24.28
N HIS A 37 -0.81 -5.25 25.61
CA HIS A 37 -0.74 -6.48 26.41
C HIS A 37 0.24 -7.54 25.88
N GLY A 38 1.34 -7.11 25.25
CA GLY A 38 2.37 -8.00 24.71
C GLY A 38 2.11 -8.52 23.29
N ASN A 39 1.03 -8.10 22.63
CA ASN A 39 0.74 -8.48 21.24
C ASN A 39 1.58 -7.72 20.21
N ILE A 40 2.17 -6.59 20.60
CA ILE A 40 2.93 -5.69 19.72
C ILE A 40 4.24 -5.34 20.41
N THR A 41 5.33 -5.36 19.65
CA THR A 41 6.67 -4.95 20.09
C THR A 41 7.23 -3.94 19.11
N PHE A 42 7.74 -2.80 19.61
CA PHE A 42 8.39 -1.81 18.76
C PHE A 42 9.91 -1.86 18.91
N CYS A 43 10.60 -1.89 17.77
CA CYS A 43 12.04 -1.77 17.68
C CYS A 43 12.36 -0.51 16.85
N PRO A 44 12.49 0.69 17.47
CA PRO A 44 12.75 1.91 16.74
C PRO A 44 14.21 1.98 16.28
N PHE A 45 14.43 2.48 15.08
CA PHE A 45 15.74 2.74 14.50
C PHE A 45 15.78 4.17 13.95
N SER A 46 16.91 4.87 14.11
CA SER A 46 17.20 6.12 13.42
C SER A 46 18.33 5.91 12.43
N ALA A 47 18.13 6.30 11.18
CA ALA A 47 19.15 6.25 10.14
C ALA A 47 19.53 7.67 9.70
N ILE A 48 20.83 7.95 9.64
CA ILE A 48 21.35 9.18 9.02
C ILE A 48 22.06 8.77 7.73
N SER A 49 21.39 9.01 6.60
CA SER A 49 21.82 8.50 5.30
C SER A 49 21.53 9.50 4.18
N PRO A 50 22.43 9.64 3.18
CA PRO A 50 22.12 10.37 1.96
C PRO A 50 20.90 9.76 1.25
N TYR A 51 20.02 10.60 0.68
CA TYR A 51 18.87 10.13 -0.12
C TYR A 51 19.27 9.14 -1.23
N ALA A 52 20.46 9.31 -1.81
CA ALA A 52 20.97 8.42 -2.85
C ALA A 52 21.06 6.95 -2.40
N THR A 53 21.32 6.67 -1.11
CA THR A 53 21.57 5.34 -0.55
C THR A 53 20.55 4.91 0.51
N MET A 54 19.66 5.79 0.96
CA MET A 54 18.70 5.53 2.04
C MET A 54 17.83 4.28 1.82
N HIS A 55 17.45 4.00 0.57
CA HIS A 55 16.73 2.78 0.21
C HIS A 55 17.49 1.49 0.56
N ASN A 56 18.83 1.49 0.50
CA ASN A 56 19.63 0.33 0.91
C ASN A 56 19.50 0.07 2.40
N ASP A 57 19.50 1.12 3.22
CA ASP A 57 19.34 0.98 4.68
C ASP A 57 17.98 0.37 5.03
N VAL A 58 16.91 0.84 4.36
CA VAL A 58 15.56 0.29 4.53
C VAL A 58 15.51 -1.18 4.09
N CYS A 59 16.03 -1.52 2.91
CA CYS A 59 16.00 -2.88 2.39
C CYS A 59 16.86 -3.84 3.23
N HIS A 60 18.04 -3.39 3.69
CA HIS A 60 18.89 -4.17 4.58
C HIS A 60 18.23 -4.40 5.93
N LEU A 61 17.58 -3.39 6.51
CA LEU A 61 16.87 -3.54 7.78
C LEU A 61 15.66 -4.49 7.62
N ALA A 62 14.90 -4.36 6.52
CA ALA A 62 13.81 -5.27 6.20
C ALA A 62 14.31 -6.73 6.08
N MET A 63 15.48 -6.94 5.45
CA MET A 63 16.08 -8.26 5.33
C MET A 63 16.57 -8.80 6.69
N ASP A 64 17.30 -8.00 7.47
CA ASP A 64 17.82 -8.36 8.80
C ASP A 64 16.69 -8.74 9.77
N LYS A 65 15.59 -7.97 9.74
CA LYS A 65 14.42 -8.22 10.58
C LYS A 65 13.40 -9.17 9.97
N ARG A 66 13.66 -9.69 8.76
CA ARG A 66 12.73 -10.55 8.02
C ARG A 66 11.32 -9.94 7.96
N ALA A 67 11.26 -8.64 7.67
CA ALA A 67 10.02 -7.91 7.54
C ALA A 67 9.16 -8.55 6.42
N ALA A 68 7.88 -8.78 6.71
CA ALA A 68 6.92 -9.26 5.71
C ALA A 68 6.37 -8.12 4.84
N PHE A 69 6.39 -6.89 5.36
CA PHE A 69 5.78 -5.73 4.73
C PHE A 69 6.53 -4.46 5.15
N VAL A 70 6.75 -3.55 4.20
CA VAL A 70 7.36 -2.22 4.45
C VAL A 70 6.36 -1.14 4.05
N VAL A 71 6.02 -0.24 4.97
CA VAL A 71 5.22 0.96 4.66
C VAL A 71 6.16 2.15 4.53
N VAL A 72 6.05 2.91 3.44
CA VAL A 72 6.75 4.19 3.24
C VAL A 72 5.76 5.33 3.05
N PRO A 73 6.02 6.53 3.60
CA PRO A 73 5.15 7.67 3.37
C PRO A 73 5.26 8.17 1.93
N PHE A 74 4.18 8.72 1.39
CA PHE A 74 4.18 9.43 0.12
C PHE A 74 5.06 10.68 0.19
N HIS A 75 5.69 11.02 -0.93
CA HIS A 75 6.71 12.06 -0.96
C HIS A 75 6.15 13.49 -0.82
N LYS A 76 4.86 13.69 -1.08
CA LYS A 76 4.15 14.94 -0.81
C LYS A 76 3.35 14.79 0.49
N HIS A 77 3.54 15.71 1.41
CA HIS A 77 2.74 15.83 2.64
C HIS A 77 1.89 17.09 2.55
N TRP A 78 0.58 16.98 2.72
CA TRP A 78 -0.31 18.15 2.67
C TRP A 78 -0.21 19.03 3.93
N ALA A 79 0.12 18.44 5.08
CA ALA A 79 0.23 19.17 6.35
C ALA A 79 1.59 19.84 6.57
N ILE A 80 2.64 19.41 5.85
CA ILE A 80 4.02 19.88 6.06
C ILE A 80 4.56 20.40 4.72
N HIS A 81 4.91 21.68 4.66
CA HIS A 81 5.59 22.25 3.49
C HIS A 81 6.93 21.54 3.26
N THR A 82 6.94 20.60 2.32
CA THR A 82 8.16 19.93 1.85
C THR A 82 8.63 20.63 0.58
N SER A 83 9.92 20.97 0.49
CA SER A 83 10.45 21.58 -0.73
C SER A 83 10.35 20.60 -1.91
N GLU A 84 10.15 21.10 -3.12
CA GLU A 84 10.02 20.23 -4.31
C GLU A 84 11.27 19.37 -4.54
N ALA A 85 12.46 19.92 -4.26
CA ALA A 85 13.72 19.18 -4.34
C ALA A 85 13.76 17.99 -3.37
N GLU A 86 13.33 18.21 -2.13
CA GLU A 86 13.28 17.16 -1.10
C GLU A 86 12.22 16.11 -1.42
N ALA A 87 11.03 16.53 -1.83
CA ALA A 87 9.96 15.64 -2.26
C ALA A 87 10.43 14.73 -3.42
N ASN A 88 11.16 15.28 -4.40
CA ASN A 88 11.75 14.49 -5.49
C ASN A 88 12.82 13.50 -5.00
N CYS A 89 13.63 13.86 -4.01
CA CYS A 89 14.57 12.93 -3.39
C CYS A 89 13.85 11.77 -2.68
N ILE A 90 12.79 12.05 -1.91
CA ILE A 90 11.97 11.03 -1.22
C ILE A 90 11.27 10.14 -2.26
N ARG A 91 10.70 10.73 -3.31
CA ARG A 91 10.09 9.99 -4.43
C ARG A 91 11.07 8.99 -5.04
N ASN A 92 12.31 9.40 -5.27
CA ASN A 92 13.36 8.52 -5.79
C ASN A 92 13.74 7.39 -4.80
N VAL A 93 13.76 7.67 -3.49
CA VAL A 93 13.95 6.64 -2.45
C VAL A 93 12.82 5.62 -2.49
N ASN A 94 11.56 6.08 -2.49
CA ASN A 94 10.38 5.20 -2.53
C ASN A 94 10.37 4.31 -3.78
N ARG A 95 10.70 4.88 -4.96
CA ARG A 95 10.81 4.09 -6.21
C ARG A 95 11.83 2.97 -6.09
N LYS A 96 12.99 3.22 -5.47
CA LYS A 96 14.00 2.19 -5.25
C LYS A 96 13.57 1.17 -4.21
N ILE A 97 12.84 1.57 -3.16
CA ILE A 97 12.28 0.62 -2.19
C ILE A 97 11.26 -0.29 -2.86
N LEU A 98 10.34 0.25 -3.66
CA LEU A 98 9.37 -0.53 -4.42
C LEU A 98 10.01 -1.57 -5.35
N THR A 99 11.20 -1.28 -5.89
CA THR A 99 11.92 -2.21 -6.78
C THR A 99 12.91 -3.12 -6.07
N MET A 100 13.42 -2.78 -4.88
CA MET A 100 14.52 -3.50 -4.22
C MET A 100 14.12 -4.18 -2.90
N ALA A 101 12.98 -3.84 -2.31
CA ALA A 101 12.57 -4.42 -1.04
C ALA A 101 12.45 -5.95 -1.12
N PRO A 102 12.90 -6.68 -0.08
CA PRO A 102 12.83 -8.14 -0.02
C PRO A 102 11.45 -8.66 0.42
N CYS A 103 10.42 -7.83 0.37
CA CYS A 103 9.08 -8.10 0.87
C CYS A 103 8.04 -7.20 0.17
N SER A 104 6.77 -7.35 0.51
CA SER A 104 5.69 -6.48 0.02
C SER A 104 5.90 -5.03 0.51
N VAL A 105 5.44 -4.07 -0.28
CA VAL A 105 5.62 -2.64 0.00
C VAL A 105 4.28 -1.91 -0.08
N GLY A 106 4.02 -1.06 0.89
CA GLY A 106 2.90 -0.11 0.90
C GLY A 106 3.39 1.32 0.79
N VAL A 107 2.86 2.12 -0.13
CA VAL A 107 3.04 3.57 -0.13
C VAL A 107 1.81 4.20 0.52
N PHE A 108 2.02 4.87 1.65
CA PHE A 108 0.96 5.47 2.43
C PHE A 108 0.83 6.97 2.13
N ILE A 109 -0.34 7.36 1.64
CA ILE A 109 -0.74 8.74 1.36
C ILE A 109 -1.59 9.20 2.54
N ASP A 110 -1.00 10.01 3.42
CA ASP A 110 -1.72 10.62 4.53
C ASP A 110 -2.43 11.89 4.06
N ARG A 111 -3.76 11.86 4.12
CA ARG A 111 -4.62 13.02 3.78
C ARG A 111 -5.36 13.58 4.97
N SER A 112 -5.10 13.08 6.17
CA SER A 112 -5.67 13.62 7.39
C SER A 112 -5.21 15.07 7.56
N THR A 113 -6.11 16.02 7.31
CA THR A 113 -5.92 17.44 7.58
C THR A 113 -6.08 17.70 9.08
N SER A 114 -5.08 17.30 9.88
CA SER A 114 -4.87 17.77 11.27
C SER A 114 -6.07 17.76 12.23
N SER A 115 -7.10 16.93 12.00
CA SER A 115 -8.30 16.89 12.85
C SER A 115 -8.64 15.47 13.32
N THR A 116 -7.65 14.79 13.92
CA THR A 116 -7.91 13.56 14.68
C THR A 116 -8.55 13.89 16.02
N ASN A 117 -9.78 14.37 15.98
CA ASN A 117 -10.76 14.13 17.03
C ASN A 117 -11.79 13.13 16.50
N THR A 118 -11.34 12.05 15.86
CA THR A 118 -12.17 10.85 15.79
C THR A 118 -12.21 10.29 17.21
N PRO A 119 -13.37 10.32 17.89
CA PRO A 119 -13.46 9.78 19.23
C PRO A 119 -13.05 8.30 19.17
N LEU A 120 -12.29 7.85 20.18
CA LEU A 120 -11.82 6.46 20.40
C LEU A 120 -12.92 5.38 20.31
N THR A 121 -14.18 5.80 20.16
CA THR A 121 -15.39 4.98 20.06
C THR A 121 -15.87 4.74 18.63
N ASN A 122 -15.31 5.40 17.61
CA ASN A 122 -15.70 5.14 16.22
C ASN A 122 -14.93 3.95 15.63
N VAL A 123 -15.66 3.13 14.87
CA VAL A 123 -15.06 2.08 14.03
C VAL A 123 -14.23 2.75 12.95
N TYR A 124 -12.98 2.30 12.79
CA TYR A 124 -12.10 2.71 11.71
C TYR A 124 -12.46 1.90 10.46
N ASN A 125 -13.01 2.56 9.44
CA ASN A 125 -13.56 1.91 8.26
C ASN A 125 -12.54 1.91 7.12
N ILE A 126 -12.23 0.71 6.64
CA ILE A 126 -11.28 0.47 5.55
C ILE A 126 -12.05 -0.01 4.33
N CYS A 127 -11.78 0.57 3.17
CA CYS A 127 -12.21 0.03 1.88
C CYS A 127 -11.03 -0.66 1.19
N VAL A 128 -11.25 -1.85 0.65
CA VAL A 128 -10.31 -2.53 -0.24
C VAL A 128 -10.93 -2.61 -1.63
N LEU A 129 -10.27 -2.04 -2.63
CA LEU A 129 -10.69 -2.17 -4.02
C LEU A 129 -9.97 -3.34 -4.67
N LEU A 130 -10.74 -4.27 -5.23
CA LEU A 130 -10.24 -5.45 -5.91
C LEU A 130 -10.69 -5.42 -7.38
N ILE A 131 -9.74 -5.17 -8.27
CA ILE A 131 -9.89 -5.34 -9.73
C ILE A 131 -9.43 -6.75 -10.12
N GLY A 132 -8.45 -7.27 -9.39
CA GLY A 132 -7.85 -8.59 -9.59
C GLY A 132 -6.35 -8.50 -9.84
N GLY A 133 -5.65 -9.56 -9.49
CA GLY A 133 -4.20 -9.63 -9.59
C GLY A 133 -3.51 -9.65 -8.22
N GLN A 134 -2.20 -9.83 -8.29
CA GLN A 134 -1.38 -10.21 -7.15
C GLN A 134 -1.29 -9.14 -6.06
N ASP A 135 -1.24 -7.86 -6.47
CA ASP A 135 -1.15 -6.73 -5.55
C ASP A 135 -2.47 -6.49 -4.81
N ASP A 136 -3.62 -6.71 -5.47
CA ASP A 136 -4.94 -6.64 -4.81
C ASP A 136 -5.12 -7.77 -3.79
N ARG A 137 -4.60 -8.96 -4.07
CA ARG A 137 -4.60 -10.08 -3.10
C ARG A 137 -3.75 -9.75 -1.87
N GLU A 138 -2.59 -9.13 -2.05
CA GLU A 138 -1.76 -8.66 -0.93
C GLU A 138 -2.44 -7.52 -0.14
N ALA A 139 -3.10 -6.59 -0.83
CA ALA A 139 -3.91 -5.53 -0.22
C ALA A 139 -5.02 -6.12 0.67
N LEU A 140 -5.75 -7.13 0.17
CA LEU A 140 -6.78 -7.84 0.93
C LEU A 140 -6.20 -8.59 2.12
N ALA A 141 -5.05 -9.26 1.97
CA ALA A 141 -4.38 -9.94 3.07
C ALA A 141 -3.98 -8.95 4.18
N TYR A 142 -3.45 -7.78 3.80
CA TYR A 142 -3.10 -6.72 4.75
C TYR A 142 -4.33 -6.17 5.47
N ALA A 143 -5.41 -5.85 4.74
CA ALA A 143 -6.67 -5.39 5.33
C ALA A 143 -7.30 -6.42 6.26
N ASN A 144 -7.29 -7.70 5.89
CA ASN A 144 -7.79 -8.79 6.72
C ASN A 144 -7.01 -8.91 8.04
N ARG A 145 -5.70 -8.60 8.02
CA ARG A 145 -4.90 -8.53 9.25
C ARG A 145 -5.29 -7.34 10.13
N MET A 146 -5.68 -6.20 9.53
CA MET A 146 -6.20 -5.05 10.29
C MET A 146 -7.57 -5.35 10.93
N ALA A 147 -8.41 -6.14 10.26
CA ALA A 147 -9.73 -6.56 10.74
C ALA A 147 -9.71 -7.41 12.03
N ILE A 148 -8.52 -7.91 12.44
CA ILE A 148 -8.34 -8.58 13.74
C ILE A 148 -8.64 -7.61 14.89
N HIS A 149 -8.43 -6.31 14.69
CA HIS A 149 -8.73 -5.30 15.71
C HIS A 149 -10.26 -5.08 15.81
N PRO A 150 -10.86 -5.14 17.02
CA PRO A 150 -12.32 -5.14 17.18
C PRO A 150 -13.01 -3.85 16.73
N ASN A 151 -12.26 -2.74 16.63
CA ASN A 151 -12.78 -1.44 16.18
C ASN A 151 -12.41 -1.14 14.72
N VAL A 152 -12.07 -2.14 13.91
CA VAL A 152 -11.77 -1.98 12.48
C VAL A 152 -12.84 -2.68 11.65
N GLY A 153 -13.45 -1.93 10.72
CA GLY A 153 -14.33 -2.47 9.70
C GLY A 153 -13.63 -2.53 8.35
N VAL A 154 -13.92 -3.57 7.56
CA VAL A 154 -13.34 -3.76 6.23
C VAL A 154 -14.44 -4.04 5.22
N THR A 155 -14.61 -3.15 4.25
CA THR A 155 -15.47 -3.36 3.09
C THR A 155 -14.60 -3.73 1.88
N LEU A 156 -14.74 -4.96 1.40
CA LEU A 156 -14.11 -5.43 0.17
C LEU A 156 -15.05 -5.16 -1.01
N VAL A 157 -14.65 -4.26 -1.92
CA VAL A 157 -15.38 -3.93 -3.14
C VAL A 157 -14.68 -4.54 -4.33
N ARG A 158 -15.29 -5.54 -4.95
CA ARG A 158 -14.79 -6.18 -6.17
C ARG A 158 -15.39 -5.53 -7.40
N LEU A 159 -14.53 -5.03 -8.29
CA LEU A 159 -14.92 -4.47 -9.58
C LEU A 159 -15.00 -5.57 -10.64
N ILE A 160 -16.16 -5.75 -11.25
CA ILE A 160 -16.41 -6.80 -12.25
C ILE A 160 -16.56 -6.20 -13.64
N GLU A 161 -15.71 -6.67 -14.55
CA GLU A 161 -15.82 -6.40 -15.99
C GLU A 161 -16.66 -7.51 -16.67
N ARG A 162 -17.92 -7.22 -17.05
CA ARG A 162 -18.82 -8.22 -17.70
C ARG A 162 -18.16 -8.93 -18.89
N LYS A 163 -17.42 -8.19 -19.73
CA LYS A 163 -16.79 -8.74 -20.94
C LYS A 163 -15.76 -9.85 -20.62
N LYS A 164 -15.09 -9.79 -19.46
CA LYS A 164 -14.17 -10.85 -19.02
C LYS A 164 -14.92 -12.10 -18.57
N LEU A 165 -16.11 -11.96 -18.00
CA LEU A 165 -16.93 -13.07 -17.52
C LEU A 165 -17.51 -13.91 -18.67
N ASP A 166 -17.91 -13.25 -19.76
CA ASP A 166 -18.50 -13.90 -20.93
C ASP A 166 -17.51 -14.76 -21.72
N ASN A 167 -16.20 -14.55 -21.54
CA ASN A 167 -15.15 -15.22 -22.30
C ASN A 167 -14.77 -16.62 -21.81
N PHE A 168 -15.41 -17.15 -20.75
CA PHE A 168 -15.24 -18.50 -20.15
C PHE A 168 -13.81 -19.01 -19.87
N ASN A 169 -12.78 -18.20 -20.13
CA ASN A 169 -11.38 -18.51 -19.90
C ASN A 169 -10.98 -17.97 -18.52
N TYR A 170 -11.23 -18.75 -17.48
CA TYR A 170 -10.72 -18.47 -16.15
C TYR A 170 -9.19 -18.50 -16.18
N THR A 171 -8.56 -17.35 -15.89
CA THR A 171 -7.11 -17.30 -15.72
C THR A 171 -6.74 -17.86 -14.34
N GLN A 172 -5.49 -18.31 -14.20
CA GLN A 172 -4.98 -18.76 -12.90
C GLN A 172 -5.07 -17.65 -11.84
N ASP A 173 -4.91 -16.38 -12.24
CA ASP A 173 -5.09 -15.25 -11.33
C ASP A 173 -6.54 -15.11 -10.87
N MET A 174 -7.54 -15.31 -11.73
CA MET A 174 -8.95 -15.27 -11.30
C MET A 174 -9.28 -16.36 -10.28
N VAL A 175 -8.66 -17.54 -10.39
CA VAL A 175 -8.81 -18.61 -9.39
C VAL A 175 -8.21 -18.19 -8.06
N LYS A 176 -6.98 -17.67 -8.06
CA LYS A 176 -6.31 -17.15 -6.85
C LYS A 176 -7.08 -15.99 -6.22
N ASP A 177 -7.67 -15.11 -7.04
CA ASP A 177 -8.49 -14.00 -6.56
C ASP A 177 -9.76 -14.53 -5.86
N ALA A 178 -10.42 -15.54 -6.43
CA ALA A 178 -11.57 -16.18 -5.81
C ALA A 178 -11.20 -16.90 -4.49
N GLU A 179 -10.05 -17.57 -4.44
CA GLU A 179 -9.52 -18.17 -3.21
C GLU A 179 -9.27 -17.12 -2.11
N ALA A 180 -8.67 -15.98 -2.47
CA ALA A 180 -8.43 -14.89 -1.52
C ALA A 180 -9.74 -14.28 -0.98
N ILE A 181 -10.74 -14.08 -1.85
CA ILE A 181 -12.07 -13.60 -1.46
C ILE A 181 -12.76 -14.61 -0.55
N ASN A 182 -12.71 -15.91 -0.87
CA ASN A 182 -13.32 -16.95 -0.04
C ASN A 182 -12.65 -17.02 1.33
N ALA A 183 -11.32 -16.97 1.41
CA ALA A 183 -10.59 -16.93 2.67
C ALA A 183 -10.99 -15.71 3.53
N PHE A 184 -11.18 -14.54 2.93
CA PHE A 184 -11.67 -13.35 3.63
C PHE A 184 -13.08 -13.56 4.20
N ARG A 185 -13.99 -14.13 3.41
CA ARG A 185 -15.38 -14.40 3.83
C ARG A 185 -15.44 -15.45 4.93
N GLU A 186 -14.63 -16.49 4.85
CA GLU A 186 -14.55 -17.55 5.86
C GLU A 186 -13.99 -17.02 7.18
N ALA A 187 -12.89 -16.25 7.14
CA ALA A 187 -12.28 -15.66 8.32
C ALA A 187 -13.22 -14.68 9.04
N ASN A 188 -14.09 -13.99 8.29
CA ASN A 188 -14.94 -12.92 8.81
C ASN A 188 -16.44 -13.25 8.82
N MET A 189 -16.81 -14.53 8.72
CA MET A 189 -18.21 -14.97 8.62
C MET A 189 -19.12 -14.44 9.73
N ASN A 190 -18.57 -14.24 10.93
CA ASN A 190 -19.29 -13.71 12.10
C ASN A 190 -18.98 -12.23 12.41
N ASN A 191 -18.10 -11.60 11.63
CA ASN A 191 -17.71 -10.21 11.82
C ASN A 191 -18.61 -9.28 11.00
N LYS A 192 -19.58 -8.64 11.68
CA LYS A 192 -20.52 -7.71 11.04
C LYS A 192 -19.86 -6.44 10.51
N LEU A 193 -18.61 -6.16 10.89
CA LEU A 193 -17.85 -5.02 10.40
C LEU A 193 -17.11 -5.36 9.09
N CYS A 194 -17.16 -6.61 8.63
CA CYS A 194 -16.58 -7.05 7.37
C CYS A 194 -17.66 -7.29 6.32
N ILE A 195 -17.59 -6.57 5.22
CA ILE A 195 -18.60 -6.57 4.15
C ILE A 195 -17.90 -6.92 2.83
N TYR A 196 -18.59 -7.69 1.98
CA TYR A 196 -18.16 -8.00 0.63
C TYR A 196 -19.22 -7.53 -0.38
N GLU A 197 -18.82 -6.69 -1.31
CA GLU A 197 -19.66 -6.10 -2.35
C GLU A 197 -19.04 -6.33 -3.74
N GLU A 198 -19.90 -6.54 -4.72
CA GLU A 198 -19.52 -6.63 -6.13
C GLU A 198 -20.13 -5.45 -6.89
N GLU A 199 -19.29 -4.66 -7.55
CA GLU A 199 -19.69 -3.49 -8.34
C GLU A 199 -19.32 -3.74 -9.80
N GLU A 200 -20.33 -3.70 -10.67
CA GLU A 200 -20.12 -3.97 -12.08
C GLU A 200 -19.78 -2.68 -12.84
N VAL A 201 -18.66 -2.71 -13.56
CA VAL A 201 -18.11 -1.56 -14.27
C VAL A 201 -17.81 -1.92 -15.72
N LYS A 202 -18.07 -0.96 -16.62
CA LYS A 202 -17.90 -1.15 -18.07
C LYS A 202 -16.58 -0.62 -18.61
N ASP A 203 -16.05 0.42 -17.96
CA ASP A 203 -14.89 1.20 -18.39
C ASP A 203 -14.30 1.98 -17.18
N SER A 204 -13.27 2.77 -17.45
CA SER A 204 -12.62 3.64 -16.46
C SER A 204 -13.54 4.68 -15.84
N VAL A 205 -14.58 5.14 -16.56
CA VAL A 205 -15.56 6.09 -16.01
C VAL A 205 -16.39 5.40 -14.92
N GLY A 206 -16.75 4.14 -15.13
CA GLY A 206 -17.38 3.30 -14.10
C GLY A 206 -16.52 3.17 -12.84
N VAL A 207 -15.23 2.87 -12.99
CA VAL A 207 -14.29 2.75 -11.86
C VAL A 207 -14.19 4.06 -11.07
N VAL A 208 -14.02 5.19 -11.76
CA VAL A 208 -13.99 6.53 -11.14
C VAL A 208 -15.30 6.79 -10.40
N SER A 209 -16.44 6.41 -10.98
CA SER A 209 -17.74 6.58 -10.33
C SER A 209 -17.85 5.77 -9.04
N VAL A 210 -17.37 4.53 -9.01
CA VAL A 210 -17.36 3.70 -7.79
C VAL A 210 -16.48 4.36 -6.73
N ILE A 211 -15.24 4.75 -7.06
CA ILE A 211 -14.32 5.43 -6.15
C ILE A 211 -14.97 6.69 -5.54
N ARG A 212 -15.62 7.52 -6.36
CA ARG A 212 -16.32 8.73 -5.90
C ARG A 212 -17.51 8.44 -4.99
N LYS A 213 -18.26 7.34 -5.20
CA LYS A 213 -19.35 6.95 -4.30
C LYS A 213 -18.84 6.60 -2.89
N MET A 214 -17.59 6.15 -2.79
CA MET A 214 -16.96 5.74 -1.53
C MET A 214 -16.28 6.91 -0.80
N GLU A 215 -16.29 8.11 -1.40
CA GLU A 215 -15.76 9.32 -0.80
C GLU A 215 -16.49 9.63 0.53
N ASN A 216 -15.73 9.94 1.58
CA ASN A 216 -16.21 10.22 2.95
C ASN A 216 -16.88 9.07 3.71
N CYS A 217 -16.89 7.84 3.17
CA CYS A 217 -17.40 6.67 3.89
C CYS A 217 -16.31 5.89 4.65
N PHE A 218 -15.05 6.12 4.30
CA PHE A 218 -13.91 5.35 4.79
C PHE A 218 -12.81 6.25 5.32
N ASP A 219 -12.08 5.76 6.31
CA ASP A 219 -10.89 6.42 6.87
C ASP A 219 -9.63 6.06 6.06
N LEU A 220 -9.64 4.89 5.40
CA LEU A 220 -8.54 4.37 4.59
C LEU A 220 -9.07 3.61 3.37
N ILE A 221 -8.49 3.89 2.20
CA ILE A 221 -8.66 3.07 0.99
C ILE A 221 -7.36 2.32 0.71
N ILE A 222 -7.45 1.00 0.53
CA ILE A 222 -6.32 0.15 0.16
C ILE A 222 -6.53 -0.36 -1.26
N VAL A 223 -5.52 -0.18 -2.11
CA VAL A 223 -5.55 -0.60 -3.52
C VAL A 223 -4.25 -1.32 -3.88
N GLY A 224 -4.31 -2.30 -4.78
CA GLY A 224 -3.11 -2.84 -5.40
C GLY A 224 -2.47 -1.84 -6.36
N ARG A 225 -1.15 -1.95 -6.54
CA ARG A 225 -0.37 -1.08 -7.43
C ARG A 225 -0.48 -1.51 -8.89
N HIS A 226 -0.30 -2.79 -9.18
CA HIS A 226 -0.30 -3.32 -10.54
C HIS A 226 -1.59 -4.08 -10.86
N HIS A 227 -2.14 -3.75 -12.02
CA HIS A 227 -3.32 -4.41 -12.59
C HIS A 227 -3.05 -4.76 -14.06
N ASP A 228 -3.83 -5.69 -14.60
CA ASP A 228 -3.77 -6.06 -16.02
C ASP A 228 -3.93 -4.81 -16.89
N CYS A 229 -2.85 -4.45 -17.58
CA CYS A 229 -2.80 -3.24 -18.35
C CYS A 229 -3.81 -3.31 -19.51
N ASN A 230 -4.17 -4.49 -20.02
CA ASN A 230 -5.12 -4.65 -21.12
C ASN A 230 -6.59 -4.60 -20.66
N SER A 231 -6.85 -4.41 -19.37
CA SER A 231 -8.19 -4.24 -18.81
C SER A 231 -8.87 -2.99 -19.37
N ALA A 232 -10.10 -3.13 -19.90
CA ALA A 232 -10.86 -1.97 -20.38
C ALA A 232 -11.24 -1.03 -19.23
N LEU A 233 -11.24 -1.52 -17.99
CA LEU A 233 -11.50 -0.74 -16.79
C LEU A 233 -10.43 0.33 -16.52
N LEU A 234 -9.22 0.16 -17.07
CA LEU A 234 -8.09 1.05 -16.81
C LEU A 234 -7.67 1.85 -18.05
N GLY A 235 -8.27 1.56 -19.21
CA GLY A 235 -7.89 2.14 -20.49
C GLY A 235 -7.83 3.68 -20.49
N GLY A 236 -8.88 4.34 -19.97
CA GLY A 236 -8.94 5.80 -19.90
C GLY A 236 -8.10 6.44 -18.78
N LEU A 237 -7.51 5.65 -17.89
CA LEU A 237 -6.63 6.13 -16.82
C LEU A 237 -5.16 6.19 -17.24
N ARG A 238 -4.84 5.75 -18.46
CA ARG A 238 -3.47 5.69 -18.98
C ARG A 238 -2.95 7.03 -19.52
N GLU A 239 -3.84 7.89 -19.98
CA GLU A 239 -3.47 9.06 -20.77
C GLU A 239 -2.89 10.21 -19.93
N TRP A 240 -3.16 10.21 -18.62
CA TRP A 240 -2.66 11.21 -17.68
C TRP A 240 -2.12 10.51 -16.45
N SER A 241 -0.81 10.67 -16.19
CA SER A 241 -0.19 10.13 -14.98
C SER A 241 0.84 11.07 -14.37
N GLU A 242 0.61 11.49 -13.12
CA GLU A 242 1.52 12.36 -12.36
C GLU A 242 2.56 11.52 -11.58
N PHE A 243 2.09 10.39 -11.06
CA PHE A 243 2.80 9.43 -10.21
C PHE A 243 2.67 8.00 -10.74
N PRO A 244 3.29 7.67 -11.89
CA PRO A 244 3.22 6.33 -12.48
C PRO A 244 3.74 5.23 -11.54
N GLU A 245 4.60 5.56 -10.57
CA GLU A 245 5.05 4.62 -9.56
C GLU A 245 3.95 4.11 -8.61
N LEU A 246 2.77 4.72 -8.60
CA LEU A 246 1.63 4.30 -7.76
C LEU A 246 0.62 3.42 -8.51
N GLY A 247 0.79 3.22 -9.82
CA GLY A 247 -0.21 2.56 -10.66
C GLY A 247 -1.43 3.43 -10.93
N PHE A 248 -2.32 3.00 -11.82
CA PHE A 248 -3.41 3.84 -12.34
C PHE A 248 -4.37 4.35 -11.26
N ILE A 249 -4.80 3.45 -10.36
CA ILE A 249 -5.74 3.81 -9.29
C ILE A 249 -5.04 4.64 -8.22
N GLY A 250 -3.83 4.23 -7.82
CA GLY A 250 -3.03 4.94 -6.82
C GLY A 250 -2.68 6.37 -7.25
N ASP A 251 -2.33 6.55 -8.52
CA ASP A 251 -2.01 7.85 -9.11
C ASP A 251 -3.24 8.76 -9.21
N MET A 252 -4.37 8.25 -9.71
CA MET A 252 -5.64 8.98 -9.68
C MET A 252 -5.99 9.40 -8.26
N LEU A 253 -5.89 8.46 -7.32
CA LEU A 253 -6.17 8.75 -5.93
C LEU A 253 -5.20 9.76 -5.37
N ALA A 254 -3.92 9.78 -5.75
CA ALA A 254 -2.89 10.70 -5.25
C ALA A 254 -2.94 12.12 -5.84
N SER A 255 -3.52 12.26 -7.04
CA SER A 255 -3.54 13.52 -7.80
C SER A 255 -4.15 14.69 -7.03
N SER A 256 -3.56 15.88 -7.20
CA SER A 256 -3.99 17.14 -6.57
C SER A 256 -5.37 17.63 -7.01
N ASP A 257 -5.88 17.14 -8.14
CA ASP A 257 -7.18 17.54 -8.68
C ASP A 257 -8.35 16.87 -7.95
N THR A 258 -8.04 16.00 -6.98
CA THR A 258 -9.04 15.29 -6.19
C THR A 258 -9.21 15.95 -4.83
N ASN A 259 -10.47 16.17 -4.43
CA ASN A 259 -10.81 16.70 -3.11
C ASN A 259 -10.97 15.58 -2.07
N TYR A 260 -10.34 14.42 -2.31
CA TYR A 260 -10.42 13.27 -1.43
C TYR A 260 -9.67 13.55 -0.12
N GLU A 261 -10.38 13.54 1.01
CA GLU A 261 -9.76 13.68 2.34
C GLU A 261 -9.34 12.33 2.95
N VAL A 262 -9.67 11.22 2.26
CA VAL A 262 -9.37 9.87 2.73
C VAL A 262 -7.90 9.50 2.54
N SER A 263 -7.33 8.82 3.54
CA SER A 263 -5.97 8.27 3.43
C SER A 263 -5.95 7.08 2.49
N VAL A 264 -4.83 6.88 1.79
CA VAL A 264 -4.71 5.82 0.78
C VAL A 264 -3.46 4.99 1.02
N LEU A 265 -3.59 3.67 0.96
CA LEU A 265 -2.45 2.75 0.98
C LEU A 265 -2.38 2.00 -0.35
N ILE A 266 -1.33 2.27 -1.12
CA ILE A 266 -1.04 1.57 -2.37
C ILE A 266 -0.13 0.40 -2.05
N VAL A 267 -0.60 -0.82 -2.31
CA VAL A 267 0.10 -2.06 -1.94
C VAL A 267 0.70 -2.71 -3.18
N GLN A 268 1.93 -3.17 -3.05
CA GLN A 268 2.62 -3.99 -4.03
C GLN A 268 3.07 -5.28 -3.36
N GLN A 269 2.70 -6.42 -3.93
CA GLN A 269 3.20 -7.70 -3.49
C GLN A 269 4.70 -7.82 -3.78
N GLN A 270 5.43 -8.57 -2.94
CA GLN A 270 6.81 -8.94 -3.23
C GLN A 270 6.92 -9.59 -4.62
N ALA A 271 7.61 -8.92 -5.55
CA ALA A 271 7.95 -9.47 -6.84
C ALA A 271 9.40 -9.97 -6.84
N PHE A 272 9.59 -11.23 -7.25
CA PHE A 272 10.94 -11.77 -7.45
C PHE A 272 11.55 -11.18 -8.73
N PRO A 273 12.89 -11.12 -8.86
CA PRO A 273 13.55 -10.52 -10.03
C PRO A 273 13.10 -11.07 -11.39
N GLU A 274 12.63 -12.31 -11.44
CA GLU A 274 12.12 -12.95 -12.66
C GLU A 274 10.76 -12.38 -13.11
N ASP A 275 9.90 -11.98 -12.16
CA ASP A 275 8.61 -11.35 -12.44
C ASP A 275 8.79 -9.89 -12.90
N LYS A 276 9.87 -9.23 -12.46
CA LYS A 276 10.17 -7.82 -12.79
C LYS A 276 10.53 -7.62 -14.26
N LEU A 277 11.21 -8.59 -14.89
CA LEU A 277 11.53 -8.56 -16.32
C LEU A 277 10.28 -8.71 -17.20
N GLN A 278 9.24 -9.38 -16.69
CA GLN A 278 7.99 -9.60 -17.41
C GLN A 278 7.04 -8.39 -17.32
N LEU A 279 7.03 -7.66 -16.19
CA LEU A 279 6.25 -6.42 -16.04
C LEU A 279 6.82 -5.23 -16.81
N GLU A 280 8.15 -5.14 -16.99
CA GLU A 280 8.79 -4.03 -17.72
C GLU A 280 8.84 -4.23 -19.25
N ASN A 281 8.64 -5.45 -19.77
CA ASN A 281 8.65 -5.75 -21.21
C ASN A 281 7.65 -6.85 -21.62
N PRO A 282 6.38 -6.51 -21.95
CA PRO A 282 5.37 -7.47 -22.41
C PRO A 282 5.75 -8.20 -23.72
N ASN A 283 6.66 -7.63 -24.50
CA ASN A 283 7.08 -8.15 -25.81
C ASN A 283 8.25 -9.15 -25.75
N SER A 284 8.85 -9.40 -24.58
CA SER A 284 9.96 -10.37 -24.46
C SER A 284 9.48 -11.83 -24.47
N ALA A 285 8.18 -12.08 -24.34
CA ALA A 285 7.62 -13.43 -24.28
C ALA A 285 7.80 -14.25 -25.57
N ALA A 286 8.17 -13.63 -26.69
CA ALA A 286 8.37 -14.31 -27.97
C ALA A 286 9.76 -15.00 -28.11
N ALA A 287 10.70 -14.78 -27.19
CA ALA A 287 12.10 -15.18 -27.41
C ALA A 287 12.60 -16.39 -26.58
N VAL A 288 11.82 -16.91 -25.62
CA VAL A 288 12.34 -17.96 -24.70
C VAL A 288 11.94 -19.39 -25.09
N ASN A 289 11.01 -19.57 -26.03
CA ASN A 289 10.69 -20.90 -26.58
C ASN A 289 11.48 -21.20 -27.87
N MET A 290 12.80 -21.26 -27.77
CA MET A 290 13.64 -22.04 -28.67
C MET A 290 15.03 -22.20 -28.03
N ASN A 291 15.21 -23.27 -27.26
CA ASN A 291 16.30 -24.24 -27.44
C ASN A 291 16.36 -25.24 -26.27
N ILE A 292 16.09 -26.50 -26.66
CA ILE A 292 16.54 -27.79 -26.10
C ILE A 292 16.20 -28.09 -24.63
#